data_AF-A0A7T5UPY2-F1
#
_entry.id   AF-A0A7T5UPY2-F1
#
_cell.length_a   1.000
_cell.length_b   1.000
_cell.length_c   1.000
_cell.angle_alpha   90.00
_cell.angle_beta   90.00
_cell.angle_gamma   90.00
#
_symmetry.space_group_name_H-M   'P 1'
#
loop_
_entity.id
_entity.type
_entity.pdbx_description
1 polymer ?
#
loop_
_entity_poly.entity_id
_entity_poly.type
_entity_poly.pdbx_seq_one_letter_code
_entity_poly.pdbx_strand_id
1 'polypeptide(L)'
;MFRPILLSFTITILLLVANSPVLALTTNQCVPLPVGMVPDESSQGWTERTDTGPYAKIEVKTKNGELVIIGTRRFYTHNNGMTLGVYSYFGKIGFKAWSCDEDRDSVTAYTPDHMIAILQPDGSWFVKHAQSPDKLEVIFGADGYPKGVRIALHEVEVIIKK
;
A
#
# COMPACT_ATOMS: atom_id res chain seq x y z
N MET A 1 -47.39 -71.14 -23.47
CA MET A 1 -47.51 -69.69 -23.19
C MET A 1 -46.26 -69.24 -22.45
N PHE A 2 -45.38 -68.48 -23.09
CA PHE A 2 -44.22 -67.87 -22.43
C PHE A 2 -44.57 -66.49 -21.91
N ARG A 3 -44.21 -66.18 -20.65
CA ARG A 3 -44.27 -64.84 -20.06
C ARG A 3 -42.85 -64.26 -20.03
N PRO A 4 -42.56 -63.11 -20.65
CA PRO A 4 -41.29 -62.43 -20.46
C PRO A 4 -41.27 -61.75 -19.08
N ILE A 5 -40.23 -62.01 -18.29
CA ILE A 5 -39.95 -61.26 -17.06
C ILE A 5 -39.09 -60.06 -17.46
N LEU A 6 -39.66 -58.85 -17.40
CA LEU A 6 -38.90 -57.61 -17.58
C LEU A 6 -38.12 -57.32 -16.29
N LEU A 7 -36.80 -57.51 -16.31
CA LEU A 7 -35.94 -56.91 -15.29
C LEU A 7 -35.82 -55.41 -15.56
N SER A 8 -36.56 -54.59 -14.81
CA SER A 8 -36.27 -53.16 -14.72
C SER A 8 -35.02 -52.96 -13.86
N PHE A 9 -33.88 -52.70 -14.50
CA PHE A 9 -32.70 -52.15 -13.84
C PHE A 9 -32.92 -50.67 -13.57
N THR A 10 -33.36 -50.32 -12.36
CA THR A 10 -33.42 -48.93 -11.91
C THR A 10 -32.00 -48.45 -11.59
N ILE A 11 -31.40 -47.66 -12.48
CA ILE A 11 -30.14 -46.97 -12.21
C ILE A 11 -30.45 -45.75 -11.32
N THR A 12 -30.29 -45.91 -10.01
CA THR A 12 -30.40 -44.81 -9.04
C THR A 12 -29.16 -43.92 -9.16
N ILE A 13 -29.23 -42.87 -9.99
CA ILE A 13 -28.18 -41.84 -10.05
C ILE A 13 -28.26 -41.00 -8.77
N LEU A 14 -27.36 -41.28 -7.84
CA LEU A 14 -27.21 -40.51 -6.61
C LEU A 14 -26.52 -39.17 -6.92
N LEU A 15 -27.29 -38.10 -7.12
CA LEU A 15 -26.71 -36.75 -7.16
C LEU A 15 -26.24 -36.37 -5.75
N LEU A 16 -24.94 -36.54 -5.50
CA LEU A 16 -24.24 -35.85 -4.44
C LEU A 16 -24.25 -34.34 -4.75
N VAL A 17 -25.26 -33.64 -4.22
CA VAL A 17 -25.20 -32.18 -4.12
C VAL A 17 -24.12 -31.86 -3.09
N ALA A 18 -22.91 -31.63 -3.58
CA ALA A 18 -21.83 -31.13 -2.74
C ALA A 18 -22.23 -29.74 -2.25
N ASN A 19 -22.65 -29.65 -0.99
CA ASN A 19 -22.70 -28.40 -0.25
C ASN A 19 -21.26 -27.95 0.01
N SER A 20 -20.56 -27.55 -1.05
CA SER A 20 -19.42 -26.66 -0.93
C SER A 20 -19.93 -25.44 -0.17
N PRO A 21 -19.38 -25.11 1.01
CA PRO A 21 -19.63 -23.80 1.56
C PRO A 21 -19.08 -22.82 0.52
N VAL A 22 -19.98 -22.08 -0.12
CA VAL A 22 -19.60 -20.79 -0.68
C VAL A 22 -19.18 -19.99 0.54
N LEU A 23 -17.88 -20.03 0.85
CA LEU A 23 -17.23 -18.98 1.60
C LEU A 23 -17.68 -17.71 0.90
N ALA A 24 -18.56 -16.97 1.55
CA ALA A 24 -18.83 -15.62 1.14
C ALA A 24 -17.46 -14.95 1.18
N LEU A 25 -16.90 -14.66 0.00
CA LEU A 25 -15.92 -13.60 -0.08
C LEU A 25 -16.69 -12.39 0.44
N THR A 26 -16.44 -12.07 1.71
CA THR A 26 -16.44 -10.69 2.15
C THR A 26 -15.42 -10.02 1.26
N THR A 27 -15.88 -9.55 0.10
CA THR A 27 -15.18 -8.51 -0.64
C THR A 27 -15.10 -7.38 0.37
N ASN A 28 -13.92 -7.21 0.96
CA ASN A 28 -13.63 -6.09 1.83
C ASN A 28 -13.60 -4.87 0.91
N GLN A 29 -14.79 -4.40 0.52
CA GLN A 29 -14.94 -3.25 -0.35
C GLN A 29 -14.17 -2.12 0.31
N CYS A 30 -13.09 -1.69 -0.33
CA CYS A 30 -12.21 -0.79 0.37
C CYS A 30 -12.95 0.52 0.66
N VAL A 31 -12.94 0.90 1.94
CA VAL A 31 -13.58 2.12 2.42
C VAL A 31 -12.50 3.19 2.56
N PRO A 32 -12.45 4.19 1.65
CA PRO A 32 -11.47 5.26 1.75
C PRO A 32 -11.65 6.06 3.04
N LEU A 33 -10.55 6.62 3.54
CA LEU A 33 -10.66 7.59 4.63
C LEU A 33 -11.41 8.85 4.18
N PRO A 34 -12.09 9.55 5.12
CA PRO A 34 -12.54 10.92 4.89
C PRO A 34 -11.40 11.83 4.42
N VAL A 35 -11.71 12.73 3.49
CA VAL A 35 -10.74 13.68 2.91
C VAL A 35 -10.04 14.48 4.02
N GLY A 36 -8.71 14.54 3.97
CA GLY A 36 -7.88 15.26 4.94
C GLY A 36 -7.51 14.46 6.21
N MET A 37 -8.06 13.27 6.43
CA MET A 37 -7.53 12.35 7.45
C MET A 37 -6.24 11.70 6.99
N VAL A 38 -5.33 11.43 7.92
CA VAL A 38 -4.09 10.68 7.68
C VAL A 38 -4.12 9.43 8.53
N PRO A 39 -3.90 8.22 7.96
CA PRO A 39 -3.91 6.99 8.74
C PRO A 39 -2.72 6.91 9.69
N ASP A 40 -2.93 6.31 10.86
CA ASP A 40 -1.92 5.96 11.85
C ASP A 40 -1.67 4.45 11.78
N GLU A 41 -0.48 4.06 11.31
CA GLU A 41 -0.06 2.67 11.19
C GLU A 41 0.06 1.94 12.54
N SER A 42 0.06 2.68 13.65
CA SER A 42 0.05 2.12 15.00
C SER A 42 -1.36 1.86 15.55
N SER A 43 -2.42 2.33 14.86
CA SER A 43 -3.80 2.08 15.27
C SER A 43 -4.22 0.62 15.02
N GLN A 44 -5.23 0.17 15.78
CA GLN A 44 -5.86 -1.13 15.53
C GLN A 44 -6.36 -1.23 14.09
N GLY A 45 -6.16 -2.40 13.47
CA GLY A 45 -6.64 -2.73 12.14
C GLY A 45 -5.56 -2.81 11.07
N TRP A 46 -4.41 -2.15 11.27
CA TRP A 46 -3.25 -2.25 10.38
C TRP A 46 -2.40 -3.50 10.66
N THR A 47 -1.91 -4.11 9.58
CA THR A 47 -0.92 -5.20 9.61
C THR A 47 0.27 -4.82 8.73
N GLU A 48 1.49 -4.87 9.27
CA GLU A 48 2.70 -4.59 8.48
C GLU A 48 2.94 -5.70 7.44
N ARG A 49 3.15 -5.29 6.19
CA ARG A 49 3.47 -6.17 5.06
C ARG A 49 4.93 -6.60 5.14
N THR A 50 5.13 -7.90 5.41
CA THR A 50 6.47 -8.51 5.47
C THR A 50 6.93 -9.09 4.13
N ASP A 51 6.01 -9.28 3.18
CA ASP A 51 6.27 -9.77 1.82
C ASP A 51 7.10 -8.78 0.98
N THR A 52 7.05 -7.49 1.30
CA THR A 52 7.92 -6.45 0.72
C THR A 52 9.35 -6.44 1.29
N GLY A 53 9.67 -7.39 2.18
CA GLY A 53 10.90 -7.43 2.97
C GLY A 53 10.85 -6.52 4.20
N PRO A 54 11.53 -6.88 5.31
CA PRO A 54 11.58 -6.06 6.52
C PRO A 54 12.33 -4.76 6.24
N TYR A 55 11.60 -3.65 6.21
CA TYR A 55 12.10 -2.31 5.89
C TYR A 55 12.80 -2.25 4.53
N ALA A 56 12.03 -2.14 3.45
CA ALA A 56 12.62 -1.84 2.15
C ALA A 56 13.42 -0.52 2.25
N LYS A 57 14.74 -0.63 2.07
CA LYS A 57 15.67 0.48 2.28
C LYS A 57 15.52 1.50 1.16
N ILE A 58 15.68 2.78 1.51
CA ILE A 58 15.83 3.85 0.53
C ILE A 58 17.32 4.13 0.43
N GLU A 59 17.92 3.64 -0.66
CA GLU A 59 19.35 3.72 -0.93
C GLU A 59 19.62 4.71 -2.06
N VAL A 60 20.72 5.46 -1.94
CA VAL A 60 21.17 6.42 -2.95
C VAL A 60 22.65 6.24 -3.21
N LYS A 61 23.04 6.43 -4.47
CA LYS A 61 24.45 6.37 -4.87
C LYS A 61 25.10 7.73 -4.62
N THR A 62 26.19 7.77 -3.85
CA THR A 62 27.01 8.98 -3.67
C THR A 62 27.73 9.33 -4.97
N LYS A 63 28.30 10.54 -5.04
CA LYS A 63 29.16 10.93 -6.17
C LYS A 63 30.38 10.00 -6.35
N ASN A 64 30.81 9.34 -5.28
CA ASN A 64 31.94 8.41 -5.27
C ASN A 64 31.52 6.96 -5.60
N GLY A 65 30.23 6.71 -5.83
CA GLY A 65 29.70 5.42 -6.24
C GLY A 65 29.26 4.48 -5.09
N GLU A 66 29.46 4.88 -3.83
CA GLU A 66 28.99 4.16 -2.64
C GLU A 66 27.45 4.20 -2.55
N LEU A 67 26.83 3.09 -2.14
CA LEU A 67 25.41 3.07 -1.80
C LEU A 67 25.22 3.42 -0.32
N VAL A 68 24.48 4.51 -0.06
CA VAL A 68 24.17 4.98 1.29
C VAL A 68 22.66 4.84 1.54
N ILE A 69 22.31 4.17 2.63
CA ILE A 69 20.92 4.12 3.12
C ILE A 69 20.59 5.50 3.71
N ILE A 70 19.58 6.16 3.14
CA ILE A 70 19.07 7.46 3.61
C ILE A 70 17.70 7.35 4.28
N GLY A 71 17.05 6.20 4.21
CA GLY A 71 15.72 6.01 4.73
C GLY A 71 15.19 4.59 4.63
N THR A 72 13.94 4.42 5.00
CA THR A 72 13.16 3.17 4.90
C THR A 72 11.75 3.49 4.43
N ARG A 73 11.14 2.53 3.74
CA ARG A 73 9.70 2.50 3.51
C ARG A 73 9.10 1.26 4.20
N ARG A 74 7.94 1.43 4.82
CA ARG A 74 7.13 0.37 5.41
C ARG A 74 5.78 0.35 4.73
N PHE A 75 5.22 -0.83 4.53
CA PHE A 75 3.91 -1.00 3.93
C PHE A 75 2.98 -1.70 4.91
N TYR A 76 1.72 -1.30 4.92
CA TYR A 76 0.69 -1.83 5.80
C TYR A 76 -0.59 -2.10 4.99
N THR A 77 -1.35 -3.11 5.40
CA THR A 77 -2.71 -3.37 4.92
C THR A 77 -3.67 -3.26 6.09
N HIS A 78 -4.79 -2.57 5.92
CA HIS A 78 -5.83 -2.42 6.92
C HIS A 78 -6.92 -3.49 6.72
N ASN A 79 -7.63 -3.85 7.80
CA ASN A 79 -8.71 -4.84 7.75
C ASN A 79 -9.90 -4.47 6.83
N ASN A 80 -9.99 -3.20 6.41
CA ASN A 80 -10.98 -2.69 5.47
C ASN A 80 -10.49 -2.64 4.01
N GLY A 81 -9.38 -3.30 3.66
CA GLY A 81 -8.83 -3.35 2.29
C GLY A 81 -7.81 -2.25 1.95
N MET A 82 -7.69 -1.20 2.77
CA MET A 82 -6.81 -0.07 2.47
C MET A 82 -5.33 -0.44 2.57
N THR A 83 -4.49 0.11 1.70
CA THR A 83 -3.03 -0.01 1.78
C THR A 83 -2.37 1.31 2.16
N LEU A 84 -1.26 1.26 2.90
CA LEU A 84 -0.51 2.42 3.37
C LEU A 84 1.00 2.20 3.23
N GLY A 85 1.69 3.12 2.57
CA GLY A 85 3.14 3.27 2.58
C GLY A 85 3.58 4.42 3.51
N VAL A 86 4.47 4.13 4.46
CA VAL A 86 5.11 5.13 5.34
C VAL A 86 6.57 5.29 4.93
N TYR A 87 6.97 6.52 4.58
CA TYR A 87 8.30 6.82 4.05
C TYR A 87 9.09 7.69 5.05
N SER A 88 10.19 7.15 5.55
CA SER A 88 11.02 7.77 6.57
C SER A 88 12.44 8.03 6.06
N TYR A 89 12.90 9.27 6.16
CA TYR A 89 14.23 9.71 5.74
C TYR A 89 15.02 10.18 6.96
N PHE A 90 16.25 9.70 7.12
CA PHE A 90 17.12 10.00 8.25
C PHE A 90 16.45 9.85 9.64
N GLY A 91 15.58 8.84 9.77
CA GLY A 91 14.83 8.54 10.99
C GLY A 91 13.58 9.40 11.23
N LYS A 92 13.22 10.29 10.30
CA LYS A 92 12.03 11.15 10.39
C LYS A 92 11.03 10.77 9.30
N ILE A 93 9.74 10.67 9.63
CA ILE A 93 8.69 10.45 8.62
C ILE A 93 8.65 11.68 7.71
N GLY A 94 8.65 11.48 6.40
CA GLY A 94 8.52 12.56 5.42
C GLY A 94 7.14 12.63 4.79
N PHE A 95 6.64 11.48 4.32
CA PHE A 95 5.29 11.40 3.80
C PHE A 95 4.67 10.02 4.04
N LYS A 96 3.34 10.01 4.01
CA LYS A 96 2.50 8.82 3.95
C LYS A 96 1.74 8.82 2.63
N ALA A 97 1.58 7.65 2.03
CA ALA A 97 0.76 7.45 0.83
C ALA A 97 -0.21 6.29 1.08
N TRP A 98 -1.50 6.44 0.79
CA TRP A 98 -2.47 5.36 0.96
C TRP A 98 -3.51 5.36 -0.17
N SER A 99 -4.05 4.19 -0.45
CA SER A 99 -5.09 3.98 -1.47
C SER A 99 -6.04 2.86 -1.08
N CYS A 100 -7.15 2.78 -1.82
CA CYS A 100 -8.10 1.67 -1.74
C CYS A 100 -7.99 0.70 -2.92
N ASP A 101 -7.09 0.97 -3.86
CA ASP A 101 -6.77 0.06 -4.95
C ASP A 101 -5.81 -1.04 -4.47
N GLU A 102 -6.24 -2.30 -4.59
CA GLU A 102 -5.45 -3.47 -4.21
C GLU A 102 -4.38 -3.82 -5.28
N ASP A 103 -4.48 -3.26 -6.50
CA ASP A 103 -3.68 -3.66 -7.68
C ASP A 103 -3.05 -2.47 -8.46
N ARG A 104 -1.79 -2.16 -8.09
CA ARG A 104 -0.66 -1.74 -8.98
C ARG A 104 -0.33 -0.26 -9.29
N ASP A 105 0.98 -0.08 -9.47
CA ASP A 105 1.70 0.90 -10.29
C ASP A 105 1.56 0.55 -11.81
N SER A 106 1.50 1.47 -12.79
CA SER A 106 1.90 2.89 -12.84
C SER A 106 1.00 3.83 -13.67
N VAL A 107 -0.12 3.35 -14.24
CA VAL A 107 -0.92 4.10 -15.23
C VAL A 107 -2.40 4.21 -14.82
N THR A 108 -2.71 5.08 -13.85
CA THR A 108 -4.08 5.50 -13.55
C THR A 108 -4.15 7.02 -13.39
N ALA A 109 -5.07 7.65 -14.13
CA ALA A 109 -5.18 9.11 -14.22
C ALA A 109 -5.95 9.69 -13.01
N TYR A 110 -5.23 10.07 -11.95
CA TYR A 110 -5.78 10.81 -10.80
C TYR A 110 -7.05 10.18 -10.18
N THR A 111 -7.02 8.90 -9.80
CA THR A 111 -8.17 8.32 -9.08
C THR A 111 -8.27 8.92 -7.66
N PRO A 112 -9.49 9.23 -7.18
CA PRO A 112 -9.68 10.03 -5.96
C PRO A 112 -9.41 9.25 -4.67
N ASP A 113 -9.08 7.97 -4.75
CA ASP A 113 -8.75 7.11 -3.61
C ASP A 113 -7.27 7.19 -3.21
N HIS A 114 -6.39 7.67 -4.10
CA HIS A 114 -4.96 7.83 -3.83
C HIS A 114 -4.67 9.15 -3.12
N MET A 115 -4.14 9.06 -1.91
CA MET A 115 -3.88 10.19 -1.05
C MET A 115 -2.42 10.21 -0.59
N ILE A 116 -1.83 11.40 -0.53
CA ILE A 116 -0.54 11.63 0.12
C ILE A 116 -0.68 12.70 1.19
N ALA A 117 0.02 12.48 2.30
CA ALA A 117 0.24 13.46 3.35
C ALA A 117 1.73 13.73 3.51
N ILE A 118 2.16 15.00 3.44
CA ILE A 118 3.51 15.43 3.86
C ILE A 118 3.44 15.92 5.31
N LEU A 119 4.40 15.48 6.14
CA LEU A 119 4.55 15.98 7.51
C LEU A 119 5.19 17.36 7.50
N GLN A 120 4.46 18.37 7.97
CA GLN A 120 4.92 19.75 8.03
C GLN A 120 5.80 19.98 9.28
N PRO A 121 6.67 21.03 9.29
CA PRO A 121 7.57 21.30 10.41
C PRO A 121 6.88 21.62 11.75
N ASP A 122 5.60 22.01 11.72
CA ASP A 122 4.76 22.25 12.90
C ASP A 122 4.10 20.96 13.46
N GLY A 123 4.34 19.81 12.83
CA GLY A 123 3.74 18.52 13.18
C GLY A 123 2.37 18.25 12.55
N SER A 124 1.81 19.20 11.80
CA SER A 124 0.57 18.99 11.04
C SER A 124 0.84 18.22 9.74
N TRP A 125 -0.23 17.74 9.09
CA TRP A 125 -0.15 17.04 7.82
C TRP A 125 -0.81 17.85 6.70
N PHE A 126 -0.09 18.07 5.60
CA PHE A 126 -0.68 18.60 4.37
C PHE A 126 -1.09 17.44 3.46
N VAL A 127 -2.39 17.34 3.17
CA VAL A 127 -3.01 16.18 2.54
C VAL A 127 -3.60 16.54 1.16
N LYS A 128 -3.29 15.75 0.12
CA LYS A 128 -3.84 15.91 -1.24
C LYS A 128 -4.09 14.56 -1.91
N HIS A 129 -4.98 14.56 -2.90
CA HIS A 129 -5.13 13.46 -3.86
C HIS A 129 -3.89 13.43 -4.77
N ALA A 130 -3.05 12.42 -4.62
CA ALA A 130 -1.79 12.25 -5.36
C ALA A 130 -1.26 10.81 -5.21
N GLN A 131 -0.49 10.34 -6.20
CA GLN A 131 0.15 9.01 -6.17
C GLN A 131 1.61 9.06 -5.70
N SER A 132 2.28 10.20 -5.90
CA SER A 132 3.64 10.49 -5.43
C SER A 132 3.76 11.99 -5.10
N PRO A 133 4.78 12.42 -4.32
CA PRO A 133 5.09 13.83 -4.20
C PRO A 133 5.52 14.41 -5.56
N ASP A 134 5.08 15.63 -5.88
CA ASP A 134 5.48 16.36 -7.10
C ASP A 134 7.00 16.49 -7.24
N LYS A 135 7.71 16.51 -6.10
CA LYS A 135 9.17 16.44 -6.07
C LYS A 135 9.66 15.58 -4.92
N LEU A 136 10.63 14.72 -5.21
CA LEU A 136 11.38 13.94 -4.23
C LEU A 136 12.87 13.95 -4.64
N GLU A 137 13.66 14.82 -4.03
CA GLU A 137 15.07 15.07 -4.41
C GLU A 137 16.02 14.89 -3.22
N VAL A 138 17.16 14.25 -3.45
CA VAL A 138 18.21 14.06 -2.45
C VAL A 138 19.20 15.22 -2.53
N ILE A 139 19.34 15.95 -1.43
CA ILE A 139 20.28 17.08 -1.30
C ILE A 139 21.64 16.51 -0.94
N PHE A 140 22.62 16.63 -1.84
CA PHE A 140 24.01 16.23 -1.62
C PHE A 140 24.88 17.39 -1.15
N GLY A 141 25.81 17.10 -0.25
CA GLY A 141 26.85 18.05 0.17
C GLY A 141 27.97 18.20 -0.86
N ALA A 142 28.88 19.14 -0.59
CA ALA A 142 30.12 19.28 -1.35
C ALA A 142 31.02 18.04 -1.25
N ASP A 143 30.93 17.31 -0.13
CA ASP A 143 31.56 16.01 0.12
C ASP A 143 30.97 14.84 -0.70
N GLY A 144 29.89 15.08 -1.45
CA GLY A 144 29.22 14.06 -2.26
C GLY A 144 28.30 13.11 -1.48
N TYR A 145 28.10 13.34 -0.17
CA TYR A 145 27.21 12.55 0.67
C TYR A 145 25.82 13.20 0.83
N PRO A 146 24.76 12.41 1.04
CA PRO A 146 23.42 12.95 1.35
C PRO A 146 23.41 13.77 2.64
N LYS A 147 22.82 14.97 2.57
CA LYS A 147 22.62 15.92 3.68
C LYS A 147 21.15 16.18 3.98
N GLY A 148 20.26 15.87 3.04
CA GLY A 148 18.82 15.97 3.25
C GLY A 148 18.02 15.38 2.10
N VAL A 149 16.69 15.39 2.25
CA VAL A 149 15.73 15.12 1.19
C VAL A 149 14.73 16.26 1.15
N ARG A 150 14.51 16.79 -0.06
CA ARG A 150 13.45 17.77 -0.38
C ARG A 150 12.25 16.99 -0.88
N ILE A 151 11.09 17.23 -0.27
CA ILE A 151 9.81 16.64 -0.63
C ILE A 151 8.86 17.81 -0.90
N ALA A 152 8.22 17.84 -2.07
CA ALA A 152 7.21 18.84 -2.38
C ALA A 152 5.90 18.17 -2.83
N LEU A 153 4.78 18.73 -2.40
CA LEU A 153 3.43 18.40 -2.83
C LEU A 153 2.63 19.69 -2.89
N HIS A 154 2.26 20.07 -4.11
CA HIS A 154 1.60 21.32 -4.44
C HIS A 154 2.38 22.54 -3.88
N GLU A 155 1.70 23.40 -3.12
CA GLU A 155 2.27 24.62 -2.53
C GLU A 155 3.14 24.35 -1.27
N VAL A 156 3.27 23.09 -0.82
CA VAL A 156 4.04 22.71 0.37
C VAL A 156 5.35 22.03 -0.02
N GLU A 157 6.48 22.60 0.41
CA GLU A 157 7.81 21.98 0.35
C GLU A 157 8.36 21.77 1.77
N VAL A 158 8.89 20.57 2.04
CA VAL A 158 9.56 20.21 3.29
C VAL A 158 10.95 19.66 2.99
N ILE A 159 11.94 20.09 3.79
CA ILE A 159 13.32 19.61 3.70
C ILE A 159 13.67 18.87 4.98
N ILE A 160 13.81 17.55 4.87
CA ILE A 160 14.31 16.69 5.94
C ILE A 160 15.82 16.71 5.89
N LYS A 161 16.45 17.29 6.92
CA LYS A 161 17.90 17.24 7.10
C LYS A 161 18.32 15.97 7.82
N LYS A 162 19.45 15.40 7.38
CA LYS A 162 20.18 14.31 8.04
C LYS A 162 20.62 14.71 9.44
#